data_AF-A0A934VKT3-F1
#
_entry.id   AF-A0A934VKT3-F1
#
_cell.length_a   1.000
_cell.length_b   1.000
_cell.length_c   1.000
_cell.angle_alpha   90.00
_cell.angle_beta   90.00
_cell.angle_gamma   90.00
#
_symmetry.space_group_name_H-M   'P 1'
#
loop_
_entity.id
_entity.type
_entity.pdbx_description
1 polymer ?
#
loop_
_entity_poly.entity_id
_entity_poly.type
_entity_poly.pdbx_seq_one_letter_code
_entity_poly.pdbx_strand_id
1 'polypeptide(L)'
;MKSKTLLLWTTACACPLAVQAVDVTLTASDALTDPEPYSFGGAGNWDNAAAPSAGNDYFTGGFLLRTPTSGTFAGDSLTVTGAGTFTGANNEAIMWKGSGTGGVITIDNLTVDGGQLRHGQGDTDSFTYSGNSLTVGANGMGLATQGGMTIASPINGDSQIVIIDSGSAGASRIITFSSDASTYNGNIVLNGSDNGRARLTFADDAVFNFLIGSAGTNNAISGVGTVNFNGDFALDLSGASSTPGDTWNLVTAGSATYGSTFTVAGFTDNGDDTWTSGDYVFDESTGSLTVIPEPSTALLGGLSLLALLRRRR
;
A
#
# COMPACT_ATOMS: atom_id res chain seq x y z
N MET A 1 -2.84 -43.48 -64.93
CA MET A 1 -2.40 -43.29 -63.52
C MET A 1 -2.05 -41.82 -63.33
N LYS A 2 -2.86 -41.05 -62.60
CA LYS A 2 -2.60 -39.63 -62.28
C LYS A 2 -1.90 -39.58 -60.93
N SER A 3 -0.63 -39.18 -60.91
CA SER A 3 0.16 -38.99 -59.69
C SER A 3 -0.34 -37.74 -58.96
N LYS A 4 -0.75 -37.89 -57.69
CA LYS A 4 -1.08 -36.77 -56.79
C LYS A 4 0.17 -36.42 -56.00
N THR A 5 0.76 -35.27 -56.28
CA THR A 5 1.84 -34.69 -55.46
C THR A 5 1.23 -34.10 -54.21
N LEU A 6 1.53 -34.70 -53.06
CA LEU A 6 1.13 -34.23 -51.73
C LEU A 6 2.17 -33.18 -51.27
N LEU A 7 1.77 -31.92 -51.21
CA LEU A 7 2.60 -30.82 -50.71
C LEU A 7 2.44 -30.73 -49.19
N LEU A 8 3.45 -31.18 -48.45
CA LEU A 8 3.47 -31.14 -46.99
C LEU A 8 3.93 -29.74 -46.54
N TRP A 9 3.03 -28.94 -45.96
CA TRP A 9 3.37 -27.66 -45.34
C TRP A 9 3.83 -27.93 -43.90
N THR A 10 5.12 -27.78 -43.64
CA THR A 10 5.67 -27.75 -42.28
C THR A 10 5.49 -26.34 -41.71
N THR A 11 4.44 -26.14 -40.92
CA THR A 11 4.31 -24.94 -40.09
C THR A 11 5.31 -25.04 -38.95
N ALA A 12 6.41 -24.29 -39.02
CA ALA A 12 7.34 -24.18 -37.90
C ALA A 12 6.66 -23.41 -36.77
N CYS A 13 6.37 -24.11 -35.67
CA CYS A 13 5.93 -23.47 -34.43
C CYS A 13 7.14 -22.74 -33.83
N ALA A 14 7.22 -21.43 -34.04
CA ALA A 14 8.21 -20.61 -33.36
C ALA A 14 7.85 -20.58 -31.87
N CYS A 15 8.54 -21.40 -31.08
CA CYS A 15 8.47 -21.32 -29.64
C CYS A 15 9.25 -20.06 -29.24
N PRO A 16 8.63 -19.01 -28.67
CA PRO A 16 9.40 -17.88 -28.16
C PRO A 16 10.34 -18.38 -27.07
N LEU A 17 11.65 -18.24 -27.30
CA LEU A 17 12.64 -18.45 -26.27
C LEU A 17 12.40 -17.37 -25.20
N ALA A 18 12.01 -17.79 -24.00
CA ALA A 18 12.01 -16.91 -22.84
C ALA A 18 13.47 -16.52 -22.58
N VAL A 19 13.86 -15.32 -22.99
CA VAL A 19 15.11 -14.70 -22.55
C VAL A 19 14.90 -14.40 -21.07
N GLN A 20 15.70 -14.98 -20.20
CA GLN A 20 15.67 -14.61 -18.79
C GLN A 20 16.14 -13.16 -18.66
N ALA A 21 15.42 -12.39 -17.86
CA ALA A 21 15.83 -11.04 -17.54
C ALA A 21 17.23 -11.07 -16.91
N VAL A 22 18.10 -10.14 -17.31
CA VAL A 22 19.42 -9.99 -16.69
C VAL A 22 19.27 -9.10 -15.48
N ASP A 23 19.85 -9.53 -14.35
CA ASP A 23 19.93 -8.70 -13.15
C ASP A 23 20.98 -7.59 -13.36
N VAL A 24 20.57 -6.34 -13.14
CA VAL A 24 21.41 -5.14 -13.28
C VAL A 24 21.39 -4.39 -11.95
N THR A 25 22.56 -4.21 -11.34
CA THR A 25 22.65 -3.63 -10.00
C THR A 25 23.28 -2.24 -10.03
N LEU A 26 22.77 -1.33 -9.22
CA LEU A 26 23.37 -0.01 -9.03
C LEU A 26 24.67 -0.17 -8.24
N THR A 27 25.74 0.49 -8.69
CA THR A 27 27.08 0.38 -8.09
C THR A 27 27.46 1.57 -7.22
N ALA A 28 26.69 2.67 -7.31
CA ALA A 28 26.86 3.87 -6.52
C ALA A 28 25.56 4.68 -6.49
N SER A 29 25.37 5.49 -5.44
CA SER A 29 24.29 6.47 -5.37
C SER A 29 24.41 7.52 -6.46
N ASP A 30 23.27 7.93 -7.01
CA ASP A 30 23.22 9.08 -7.92
C ASP A 30 23.67 10.37 -7.21
N ALA A 31 24.46 11.18 -7.92
CA ALA A 31 25.01 12.43 -7.40
C ALA A 31 23.92 13.45 -7.02
N LEU A 32 24.26 14.36 -6.09
CA LEU A 32 23.34 15.38 -5.59
C LEU A 32 23.21 16.61 -6.51
N THR A 33 24.18 16.85 -7.39
CA THR A 33 24.24 18.01 -8.31
C THR A 33 23.37 17.84 -9.56
N ASP A 34 23.16 18.92 -10.32
CA ASP A 34 22.38 19.02 -11.56
C ASP A 34 23.25 19.78 -12.60
N PRO A 35 23.27 19.43 -13.91
CA PRO A 35 22.60 18.34 -14.62
C PRO A 35 23.45 17.07 -14.65
N GLU A 36 22.98 16.02 -13.98
CA GLU A 36 23.75 14.78 -13.82
C GLU A 36 23.00 13.57 -14.41
N PRO A 37 23.71 12.53 -14.87
CA PRO A 37 23.09 11.30 -15.30
C PRO A 37 22.37 10.65 -14.10
N TYR A 38 21.04 10.67 -14.13
CA TYR A 38 20.22 9.92 -13.19
C TYR A 38 20.02 8.50 -13.73
N SER A 39 20.29 7.51 -12.87
CA SER A 39 20.25 6.10 -13.26
C SER A 39 18.82 5.64 -13.61
N PHE A 40 17.80 6.43 -13.30
CA PHE A 40 16.41 6.13 -13.65
C PHE A 40 16.14 6.10 -15.17
N GLY A 41 16.83 6.95 -15.96
CA GLY A 41 16.59 7.05 -17.40
C GLY A 41 17.87 7.12 -18.25
N GLY A 42 19.04 7.23 -17.62
CA GLY A 42 20.34 7.20 -18.28
C GLY A 42 21.20 6.05 -17.78
N ALA A 43 22.38 5.89 -18.38
CA ALA A 43 23.34 4.85 -17.99
C ALA A 43 23.76 4.94 -16.51
N GLY A 44 23.91 6.17 -16.00
CA GLY A 44 24.12 6.43 -14.58
C GLY A 44 25.19 5.54 -13.96
N ASN A 45 24.83 4.89 -12.85
CA ASN A 45 25.71 4.05 -12.04
C ASN A 45 25.38 2.56 -12.13
N TRP A 46 24.70 2.10 -13.19
CA TRP A 46 24.42 0.67 -13.39
C TRP A 46 25.69 -0.10 -13.73
N ASP A 47 25.83 -1.32 -13.21
CA ASP A 47 26.99 -2.20 -13.45
C ASP A 47 27.21 -2.55 -14.94
N ASN A 48 26.13 -2.59 -15.72
CA ASN A 48 26.16 -2.80 -17.17
C ASN A 48 26.48 -1.52 -17.98
N ALA A 49 26.62 -0.37 -17.31
CA ALA A 49 26.89 0.94 -17.91
C ALA A 49 25.90 1.35 -19.03
N ALA A 50 24.66 0.86 -18.97
CA ALA A 50 23.61 1.14 -19.94
C ALA A 50 22.36 1.71 -19.24
N ALA A 51 21.59 2.51 -19.99
CA ALA A 51 20.32 3.02 -19.47
C ALA A 51 19.34 1.85 -19.22
N PRO A 52 18.38 2.02 -18.28
CA PRO A 52 17.32 1.05 -18.09
C PRO A 52 16.63 0.66 -19.40
N SER A 53 16.41 -0.63 -19.60
CA SER A 53 15.74 -1.15 -20.80
C SER A 53 15.06 -2.48 -20.52
N ALA A 54 14.01 -2.77 -21.30
CA ALA A 54 13.22 -3.97 -21.17
C ALA A 54 14.07 -5.24 -21.34
N GLY A 55 13.66 -6.32 -20.70
CA GLY A 55 14.42 -7.57 -20.60
C GLY A 55 15.46 -7.57 -19.47
N ASN A 56 15.44 -6.62 -18.54
CA ASN A 56 16.35 -6.59 -17.39
C ASN A 56 15.59 -6.25 -16.10
N ASP A 57 16.01 -6.87 -15.01
CA ASP A 57 15.55 -6.62 -13.64
C ASP A 57 16.59 -5.76 -12.91
N TYR A 58 16.16 -4.66 -12.29
CA TYR A 58 17.07 -3.67 -11.71
C TYR A 58 17.03 -3.68 -10.19
N PHE A 59 18.20 -3.52 -9.56
CA PHE A 59 18.34 -3.53 -8.10
C PHE A 59 19.13 -2.32 -7.63
N THR A 60 18.61 -1.56 -6.65
CA THR A 60 19.35 -0.40 -6.12
C THR A 60 20.51 -0.79 -5.21
N GLY A 61 20.54 -2.01 -4.67
CA GLY A 61 21.66 -2.50 -3.86
C GLY A 61 21.96 -1.65 -2.61
N GLY A 62 20.97 -0.96 -2.03
CA GLY A 62 21.15 -0.04 -0.91
C GLY A 62 21.63 1.37 -1.30
N PHE A 63 21.75 1.67 -2.58
CA PHE A 63 22.13 2.98 -3.07
C PHE A 63 20.90 3.88 -3.37
N LEU A 64 21.16 5.18 -3.44
CA LEU A 64 20.15 6.18 -3.77
C LEU A 64 19.97 6.25 -5.29
N LEU A 65 18.80 5.84 -5.77
CA LEU A 65 18.34 6.10 -7.12
C LEU A 65 17.58 7.43 -7.14
N ARG A 66 17.86 8.31 -8.09
CA ARG A 66 17.15 9.58 -8.21
C ARG A 66 16.34 9.63 -9.52
N THR A 67 15.10 10.13 -9.46
CA THR A 67 14.20 10.17 -10.63
C THR A 67 14.37 11.47 -11.43
N PRO A 68 13.95 11.53 -12.70
CA PRO A 68 13.65 12.81 -13.36
C PRO A 68 12.47 13.53 -12.67
N THR A 69 12.11 14.72 -13.15
CA THR A 69 10.89 15.43 -12.72
C THR A 69 9.62 14.62 -13.05
N SER A 70 9.63 13.96 -14.21
CA SER A 70 8.59 13.01 -14.64
C SER A 70 9.21 12.03 -15.63
N GLY A 71 8.72 10.79 -15.66
CA GLY A 71 9.18 9.77 -16.61
C GLY A 71 8.79 8.35 -16.23
N THR A 72 9.02 7.42 -17.15
CA THR A 72 8.76 5.98 -16.98
C THR A 72 10.09 5.25 -16.91
N PHE A 73 10.23 4.36 -15.93
CA PHE A 73 11.37 3.45 -15.84
C PHE A 73 11.25 2.38 -16.92
N ALA A 74 12.29 2.20 -17.73
CA ALA A 74 12.22 1.35 -18.90
C ALA A 74 12.63 -0.12 -18.65
N GLY A 75 13.06 -0.47 -17.44
CA GLY A 75 13.34 -1.85 -17.04
C GLY A 75 12.06 -2.66 -16.77
N ASP A 76 12.18 -3.98 -16.79
CA ASP A 76 11.04 -4.88 -16.54
C ASP A 76 10.60 -4.81 -15.07
N SER A 77 11.55 -4.69 -14.15
CA SER A 77 11.30 -4.44 -12.74
C SER A 77 12.37 -3.56 -12.09
N LEU A 78 12.02 -2.97 -10.95
CA LEU A 78 12.96 -2.28 -10.07
C LEU A 78 12.73 -2.71 -8.62
N THR A 79 13.78 -3.19 -7.96
CA THR A 79 13.79 -3.50 -6.54
C THR A 79 14.65 -2.49 -5.78
N VAL A 80 14.01 -1.77 -4.86
CA VAL A 80 14.69 -0.89 -3.91
C VAL A 80 15.04 -1.70 -2.67
N THR A 81 16.31 -2.06 -2.54
CA THR A 81 16.83 -2.82 -1.40
C THR A 81 17.32 -1.88 -0.30
N GLY A 82 17.06 -2.22 0.97
CA GLY A 82 17.63 -1.52 2.11
C GLY A 82 17.71 -2.41 3.36
N ALA A 83 18.28 -1.87 4.43
CA ALA A 83 18.50 -2.57 5.68
C ALA A 83 17.25 -2.61 6.61
N GLY A 84 16.09 -2.15 6.13
CA GLY A 84 14.86 -2.04 6.93
C GLY A 84 14.89 -0.87 7.93
N THR A 85 15.77 0.11 7.71
CA THR A 85 15.90 1.29 8.57
C THR A 85 15.14 2.48 7.98
N PHE A 86 13.97 2.80 8.54
CA PHE A 86 13.09 3.84 8.01
C PHE A 86 13.30 5.19 8.71
N THR A 87 14.12 6.06 8.10
CA THR A 87 14.41 7.41 8.62
C THR A 87 14.42 8.43 7.48
N GLY A 88 14.10 9.70 7.79
CA GLY A 88 13.91 10.75 6.78
C GLY A 88 15.12 11.02 5.86
N ALA A 89 16.33 10.62 6.27
CA ALA A 89 17.57 10.81 5.53
C ALA A 89 18.22 9.51 4.99
N ASN A 90 17.55 8.34 5.08
CA ASN A 90 18.12 7.10 4.55
C ASN A 90 18.25 7.14 3.01
N ASN A 91 19.45 6.85 2.51
CA ASN A 91 19.78 6.84 1.08
C ASN A 91 19.53 5.49 0.39
N GLU A 92 19.10 4.47 1.12
CA GLU A 92 18.60 3.20 0.56
C GLU A 92 17.19 3.42 -0.04
N ALA A 93 17.13 4.17 -1.14
CA ALA A 93 15.88 4.80 -1.57
C ALA A 93 15.82 5.09 -3.06
N ILE A 94 14.59 5.25 -3.54
CA ILE A 94 14.30 6.05 -4.73
C ILE A 94 13.79 7.43 -4.30
N MET A 95 14.32 8.49 -4.90
CA MET A 95 13.97 9.87 -4.54
C MET A 95 13.48 10.67 -5.74
N TRP A 96 12.26 11.19 -5.63
CA TRP A 96 11.75 12.19 -6.56
C TRP A 96 12.45 13.53 -6.37
N LYS A 97 12.91 14.12 -7.47
CA LYS A 97 13.71 15.36 -7.48
C LYS A 97 12.99 16.53 -8.13
N GLY A 98 11.86 16.29 -8.78
CA GLY A 98 11.16 17.31 -9.53
C GLY A 98 10.61 18.40 -8.62
N SER A 99 10.35 19.58 -9.17
CA SER A 99 9.63 20.67 -8.50
C SER A 99 8.28 20.92 -9.17
N GLY A 100 7.42 21.68 -8.49
CA GLY A 100 6.05 21.97 -8.90
C GLY A 100 5.06 20.88 -8.50
N THR A 101 3.83 21.01 -9.00
CA THR A 101 2.70 20.12 -8.68
C THR A 101 2.25 19.38 -9.94
N GLY A 102 2.73 18.15 -10.14
CA GLY A 102 2.35 17.36 -11.31
C GLY A 102 3.42 16.41 -11.86
N GLY A 103 4.52 16.19 -11.13
CA GLY A 103 5.47 15.14 -11.51
C GLY A 103 4.79 13.77 -11.47
N VAL A 104 5.00 12.96 -12.51
CA VAL A 104 4.56 11.55 -12.53
C VAL A 104 5.76 10.67 -12.79
N ILE A 105 6.02 9.73 -11.87
CA ILE A 105 7.05 8.70 -12.00
C ILE A 105 6.35 7.36 -12.14
N THR A 106 6.56 6.69 -13.28
CA THR A 106 5.97 5.39 -13.57
C THR A 106 7.03 4.29 -13.46
N ILE A 107 6.78 3.29 -12.63
CA ILE A 107 7.57 2.06 -12.55
C ILE A 107 6.57 0.90 -12.50
N ASP A 108 6.50 0.11 -13.56
CA ASP A 108 5.42 -0.87 -13.70
C ASP A 108 5.47 -1.98 -12.65
N ASN A 109 6.67 -2.49 -12.35
CA ASN A 109 6.88 -3.54 -11.35
C ASN A 109 7.91 -3.08 -10.32
N LEU A 110 7.45 -2.29 -9.33
CA LEU A 110 8.30 -1.80 -8.25
C LEU A 110 8.18 -2.71 -7.03
N THR A 111 9.33 -3.15 -6.49
CA THR A 111 9.41 -3.75 -5.16
C THR A 111 10.22 -2.86 -4.24
N VAL A 112 9.74 -2.60 -3.03
CA VAL A 112 10.54 -1.96 -1.97
C VAL A 112 10.76 -2.97 -0.86
N ASP A 113 12.00 -3.41 -0.69
CA ASP A 113 12.40 -4.43 0.27
C ASP A 113 13.44 -3.86 1.24
N GLY A 114 12.94 -3.25 2.32
CA GLY A 114 13.75 -2.61 3.37
C GLY A 114 14.26 -1.21 3.04
N GLY A 115 13.99 -0.71 1.82
CA GLY A 115 14.30 0.66 1.39
C GLY A 115 13.13 1.63 1.58
N GLN A 116 13.20 2.79 0.92
CA GLN A 116 12.16 3.80 1.02
C GLN A 116 11.88 4.60 -0.26
N LEU A 117 10.65 5.11 -0.38
CA LEU A 117 10.29 6.13 -1.35
C LEU A 117 10.45 7.51 -0.73
N ARG A 118 11.15 8.40 -1.43
CA ARG A 118 11.51 9.73 -0.93
C ARG A 118 11.05 10.85 -1.84
N HIS A 119 10.87 12.00 -1.22
CA HIS A 119 10.64 13.28 -1.86
C HIS A 119 11.79 14.25 -1.52
N GLY A 120 12.52 14.69 -2.54
CA GLY A 120 13.70 15.54 -2.40
C GLY A 120 13.45 17.06 -2.39
N GLN A 121 12.25 17.53 -2.71
CA GLN A 121 11.92 18.98 -2.79
C GLN A 121 11.03 19.46 -1.64
N GLY A 122 10.52 20.69 -1.70
CA GLY A 122 9.82 21.37 -0.61
C GLY A 122 8.37 20.93 -0.44
N ASP A 123 7.67 21.56 0.51
CA ASP A 123 6.28 21.25 0.84
C ASP A 123 5.25 21.80 -0.14
N THR A 124 5.66 22.66 -1.06
CA THR A 124 4.86 23.13 -2.19
C THR A 124 4.94 22.20 -3.41
N ASP A 125 5.87 21.27 -3.41
CA ASP A 125 6.07 20.34 -4.52
C ASP A 125 5.24 19.07 -4.29
N SER A 126 4.76 18.47 -5.38
CA SER A 126 4.01 17.22 -5.29
C SER A 126 4.14 16.38 -6.55
N PHE A 127 4.01 15.07 -6.34
CA PHE A 127 4.16 14.10 -7.41
C PHE A 127 3.36 12.82 -7.15
N THR A 128 3.25 12.03 -8.21
CA THR A 128 2.57 10.73 -8.21
C THR A 128 3.55 9.63 -8.60
N TYR A 129 3.60 8.57 -7.81
CA TYR A 129 4.12 7.27 -8.22
C TYR A 129 3.00 6.45 -8.86
N SER A 130 3.23 5.96 -10.07
CA SER A 130 2.30 5.16 -10.86
C SER A 130 2.99 3.91 -11.39
N GLY A 131 2.23 2.95 -11.92
CA GLY A 131 2.70 1.65 -12.36
C GLY A 131 1.65 0.58 -12.16
N ASN A 132 1.96 -0.65 -12.56
CA ASN A 132 1.04 -1.78 -12.46
C ASN A 132 1.01 -2.37 -11.05
N SER A 133 2.13 -2.33 -10.31
CA SER A 133 2.25 -2.87 -8.96
C SER A 133 3.37 -2.20 -8.15
N LEU A 134 3.08 -1.90 -6.89
CA LEU A 134 4.05 -1.61 -5.84
C LEU A 134 4.01 -2.71 -4.79
N THR A 135 5.04 -3.55 -4.75
CA THR A 135 5.16 -4.64 -3.78
C THR A 135 5.98 -4.20 -2.56
N VAL A 136 5.44 -4.41 -1.37
CA VAL A 136 6.17 -4.31 -0.11
C VAL A 136 6.88 -5.62 0.15
N GLY A 137 8.21 -5.62 0.04
CA GLY A 137 9.07 -6.78 0.28
C GLY A 137 9.16 -7.16 1.75
N ALA A 138 9.77 -8.30 2.02
CA ALA A 138 9.81 -8.94 3.35
C ALA A 138 10.43 -8.04 4.45
N ASN A 139 11.31 -7.11 4.08
CA ASN A 139 11.94 -6.18 5.01
C ASN A 139 11.15 -4.86 5.20
N GLY A 140 9.95 -4.75 4.60
CA GLY A 140 9.06 -3.60 4.71
C GLY A 140 9.40 -2.43 3.78
N MET A 141 8.66 -1.33 3.90
CA MET A 141 8.82 -0.11 3.09
C MET A 141 8.70 1.15 3.94
N GLY A 142 9.63 2.09 3.75
CA GLY A 142 9.52 3.45 4.28
C GLY A 142 8.92 4.42 3.26
N LEU A 143 8.08 5.33 3.71
CA LEU A 143 7.58 6.46 2.92
C LEU A 143 7.94 7.77 3.62
N ALA A 144 8.87 8.52 3.02
CA ALA A 144 9.32 9.81 3.52
C ALA A 144 9.00 10.89 2.49
N THR A 145 8.18 11.87 2.86
CA THR A 145 7.82 12.96 1.96
C THR A 145 8.09 14.33 2.58
N GLN A 146 8.33 15.33 1.73
CA GLN A 146 8.51 16.72 2.15
C GLN A 146 7.30 17.59 1.77
N GLY A 147 6.70 17.34 0.60
CA GLY A 147 5.38 17.79 0.17
C GLY A 147 4.41 16.63 -0.08
N GLY A 148 3.51 16.77 -1.05
CA GLY A 148 2.51 15.74 -1.36
C GLY A 148 3.10 14.57 -2.16
N MET A 149 2.77 13.34 -1.78
CA MET A 149 3.13 12.12 -2.52
C MET A 149 1.87 11.28 -2.73
N THR A 150 1.48 11.05 -3.98
CA THR A 150 0.38 10.12 -4.31
C THR A 150 0.96 8.81 -4.79
N ILE A 151 0.55 7.70 -4.18
CA ILE A 151 0.77 6.34 -4.68
C ILE A 151 -0.51 5.93 -5.41
N ALA A 152 -0.43 5.90 -6.73
CA ALA A 152 -1.51 5.49 -7.62
C ALA A 152 -1.39 4.03 -8.06
N SER A 153 -0.21 3.42 -7.92
CA SER A 153 -0.05 1.98 -8.14
C SER A 153 -0.80 1.16 -7.09
N PRO A 154 -1.41 0.02 -7.46
CA PRO A 154 -1.88 -0.97 -6.50
C PRO A 154 -0.75 -1.40 -5.57
N ILE A 155 -1.02 -1.44 -4.26
CA ILE A 155 -0.03 -1.87 -3.26
C ILE A 155 -0.29 -3.34 -2.91
N ASN A 156 0.79 -4.13 -2.89
CA ASN A 156 0.78 -5.57 -2.64
C ASN A 156 1.79 -5.95 -1.55
N GLY A 157 1.67 -7.15 -0.98
CA GLY A 157 2.54 -7.66 0.10
C GLY A 157 1.92 -7.51 1.48
N ASP A 158 2.61 -8.05 2.49
CA ASP A 158 2.12 -8.21 3.87
C ASP A 158 3.06 -7.64 4.93
N SER A 159 4.24 -7.18 4.51
CA SER A 159 5.24 -6.62 5.40
C SER A 159 4.95 -5.16 5.71
N GLN A 160 5.56 -4.62 6.76
CA GLN A 160 5.18 -3.31 7.30
C GLN A 160 5.49 -2.15 6.34
N ILE A 161 4.54 -1.21 6.24
CA ILE A 161 4.77 0.15 5.71
C ILE A 161 4.96 1.11 6.88
N VAL A 162 5.98 1.96 6.81
CA VAL A 162 6.22 3.03 7.77
C VAL A 162 6.06 4.40 7.11
N ILE A 163 5.10 5.18 7.58
CA ILE A 163 4.96 6.60 7.24
C ILE A 163 5.92 7.38 8.13
N ILE A 164 7.00 7.88 7.56
CA ILE A 164 8.13 8.45 8.31
C ILE A 164 7.83 9.91 8.68
N ASP A 165 8.01 10.23 9.95
CA ASP A 165 8.11 11.61 10.43
C ASP A 165 9.34 12.33 9.84
N SER A 166 9.15 13.00 8.70
CA SER A 166 10.20 13.71 7.98
C SER A 166 9.66 14.92 7.21
N GLY A 167 10.52 15.89 6.88
CA GLY A 167 10.14 17.07 6.08
C GLY A 167 9.48 18.22 6.85
N SER A 168 8.85 19.15 6.13
CA SER A 168 8.23 20.39 6.66
C SER A 168 7.02 20.14 7.56
N ALA A 169 6.78 20.95 8.59
CA ALA A 169 5.55 20.82 9.40
C ALA A 169 4.24 21.15 8.62
N GLY A 170 4.34 21.74 7.43
CA GLY A 170 3.22 22.15 6.58
C GLY A 170 2.19 21.06 6.33
N ALA A 171 0.91 21.45 6.23
CA ALA A 171 -0.22 20.53 6.10
C ALA A 171 -0.28 19.82 4.73
N SER A 172 0.35 20.37 3.69
CA SER A 172 0.43 19.78 2.35
C SER A 172 1.25 18.49 2.29
N ARG A 173 2.06 18.21 3.31
CA ARG A 173 2.78 16.94 3.42
C ARG A 173 1.82 15.83 3.83
N ILE A 174 1.30 15.14 2.81
CA ILE A 174 0.41 14.00 2.93
C ILE A 174 0.87 12.93 1.93
N ILE A 175 0.91 11.68 2.38
CA ILE A 175 0.98 10.52 1.51
C ILE A 175 -0.45 10.08 1.22
N THR A 176 -0.80 9.92 -0.05
CA THR A 176 -2.12 9.49 -0.48
C THR A 176 -2.04 8.13 -1.18
N PHE A 177 -2.79 7.13 -0.70
CA PHE A 177 -3.03 5.89 -1.42
C PHE A 177 -4.34 6.02 -2.20
N SER A 178 -4.33 5.67 -3.48
CA SER A 178 -5.44 5.98 -4.38
C SER A 178 -5.90 4.83 -5.28
N SER A 179 -5.34 3.63 -5.11
CA SER A 179 -5.73 2.47 -5.91
C SER A 179 -6.83 1.65 -5.24
N ASP A 180 -7.87 1.35 -6.00
CA ASP A 180 -8.97 0.42 -5.72
C ASP A 180 -8.57 -1.06 -5.85
N ALA A 181 -7.41 -1.34 -6.45
CA ALA A 181 -6.94 -2.69 -6.76
C ALA A 181 -5.84 -3.20 -5.80
N SER A 182 -5.59 -2.51 -4.69
CA SER A 182 -4.56 -2.90 -3.72
C SER A 182 -4.94 -4.20 -3.01
N THR A 183 -4.02 -5.17 -2.96
CA THR A 183 -4.19 -6.41 -2.17
C THR A 183 -3.32 -6.44 -0.92
N TYR A 184 -2.72 -5.31 -0.55
CA TYR A 184 -1.89 -5.18 0.63
C TYR A 184 -2.66 -5.52 1.91
N ASN A 185 -2.05 -6.34 2.76
CA ASN A 185 -2.61 -6.86 4.00
C ASN A 185 -1.64 -6.75 5.18
N GLY A 186 -0.60 -5.92 5.05
CA GLY A 186 0.37 -5.66 6.10
C GLY A 186 -0.05 -4.56 7.07
N ASN A 187 0.81 -4.30 8.06
CA ASN A 187 0.63 -3.21 9.01
C ASN A 187 1.08 -1.87 8.43
N ILE A 188 0.36 -0.79 8.73
CA ILE A 188 0.85 0.58 8.50
C ILE A 188 1.16 1.22 9.85
N VAL A 189 2.38 1.77 9.97
CA VAL A 189 2.80 2.52 11.15
C VAL A 189 3.03 3.98 10.77
N LEU A 190 2.23 4.85 11.38
CA LEU A 190 2.38 6.28 11.37
C LEU A 190 3.43 6.66 12.43
N ASN A 191 4.70 6.55 12.05
CA ASN A 191 5.85 6.83 12.92
C ASN A 191 6.02 8.34 13.08
N GLY A 192 5.08 8.96 13.78
CA GLY A 192 5.00 10.39 14.08
C GLY A 192 5.72 10.80 15.36
N SER A 193 5.95 12.10 15.51
CA SER A 193 6.03 12.81 16.78
C SER A 193 4.83 13.75 16.93
N ASP A 194 4.69 14.41 18.08
CA ASP A 194 3.63 15.40 18.37
C ASP A 194 3.50 16.54 17.33
N ASN A 195 4.47 16.66 16.42
CA ASN A 195 4.43 17.63 15.31
C ASN A 195 3.47 17.23 14.17
N GLY A 196 2.77 16.10 14.29
CA GLY A 196 1.71 15.67 13.37
C GLY A 196 2.21 15.45 11.95
N ARG A 197 3.45 14.98 11.77
CA ARG A 197 4.12 14.95 10.47
C ARG A 197 3.89 13.68 9.67
N ALA A 198 3.71 12.54 10.33
CA ALA A 198 3.25 11.32 9.67
C ALA A 198 1.75 11.49 9.32
N ARG A 199 1.45 11.70 8.03
CA ARG A 199 0.09 11.90 7.53
C ARG A 199 -0.20 11.00 6.35
N LEU A 200 -1.28 10.25 6.45
CA LEU A 200 -1.76 9.33 5.43
C LEU A 200 -3.18 9.69 5.03
N THR A 201 -3.51 9.51 3.77
CA THR A 201 -4.88 9.58 3.26
C THR A 201 -5.14 8.40 2.36
N PHE A 202 -6.27 7.73 2.55
CA PHE A 202 -6.86 6.85 1.55
C PHE A 202 -7.84 7.70 0.75
N ALA A 203 -7.62 7.82 -0.56
CA ALA A 203 -8.53 8.51 -1.45
C ALA A 203 -9.87 7.76 -1.57
N ASP A 204 -10.86 8.40 -2.19
CA ASP A 204 -12.11 7.74 -2.57
C ASP A 204 -11.83 6.48 -3.41
N ASP A 205 -12.65 5.45 -3.23
CA ASP A 205 -12.50 4.09 -3.79
C ASP A 205 -11.17 3.35 -3.45
N ALA A 206 -10.22 3.97 -2.74
CA ALA A 206 -8.96 3.31 -2.41
C ALA A 206 -9.19 2.22 -1.37
N VAL A 207 -8.72 1.00 -1.65
CA VAL A 207 -8.96 -0.16 -0.78
C VAL A 207 -7.84 -0.37 0.22
N PHE A 208 -8.20 -0.59 1.49
CA PHE A 208 -7.32 -1.17 2.50
C PHE A 208 -7.88 -2.49 3.03
N ASN A 209 -7.10 -3.56 2.93
CA ASN A 209 -7.52 -4.88 3.37
C ASN A 209 -7.10 -5.13 4.81
N PHE A 210 -8.05 -5.60 5.62
CA PHE A 210 -7.78 -6.16 6.94
C PHE A 210 -7.99 -7.66 6.93
N LEU A 211 -6.98 -8.41 7.35
CA LEU A 211 -7.09 -9.83 7.67
C LEU A 211 -7.48 -9.97 9.13
N ILE A 212 -8.67 -10.52 9.38
CA ILE A 212 -9.19 -10.73 10.74
C ILE A 212 -9.00 -12.20 11.13
N GLY A 213 -8.15 -12.44 12.11
CA GLY A 213 -7.90 -13.77 12.67
C GLY A 213 -8.64 -14.02 13.97
N SER A 214 -8.08 -14.87 14.83
CA SER A 214 -8.55 -15.02 16.22
C SER A 214 -8.62 -13.68 16.95
N ALA A 215 -9.42 -13.60 18.02
CA ALA A 215 -9.60 -12.37 18.81
C ALA A 215 -8.28 -11.62 19.05
N GLY A 216 -8.25 -10.33 18.72
CA GLY A 216 -7.09 -9.45 18.85
C GLY A 216 -5.96 -9.66 17.84
N THR A 217 -6.13 -10.54 16.85
CA THR A 217 -5.13 -10.80 15.79
C THR A 217 -5.60 -10.25 14.45
N ASN A 218 -4.94 -9.19 13.99
CA ASN A 218 -5.22 -8.53 12.72
C ASN A 218 -3.99 -7.70 12.28
N ASN A 219 -3.93 -7.33 11.00
CA ASN A 219 -3.11 -6.19 10.60
C ASN A 219 -3.80 -4.87 11.01
N ALA A 220 -3.02 -3.80 11.18
CA ALA A 220 -3.53 -2.55 11.72
C ALA A 220 -2.88 -1.31 11.09
N ILE A 221 -3.58 -0.19 11.21
CA ILE A 221 -3.05 1.16 11.00
C ILE A 221 -2.86 1.78 12.38
N SER A 222 -1.62 2.08 12.76
CA SER A 222 -1.27 2.43 14.14
C SER A 222 -0.25 3.57 14.21
N GLY A 223 -0.02 4.09 15.41
CA GLY A 223 1.00 5.11 15.68
C GLY A 223 0.40 6.47 16.05
N VAL A 224 1.21 7.51 16.15
CA VAL A 224 0.75 8.83 16.67
C VAL A 224 0.40 9.84 15.56
N GLY A 225 0.55 9.45 14.30
CA GLY A 225 0.22 10.33 13.17
C GLY A 225 -1.27 10.47 12.88
N THR A 226 -1.56 11.18 11.81
CA THR A 226 -2.93 11.45 11.33
C THR A 226 -3.24 10.60 10.11
N VAL A 227 -4.41 9.99 10.08
CA VAL A 227 -4.94 9.27 8.92
C VAL A 227 -6.33 9.77 8.56
N ASN A 228 -6.58 9.98 7.27
CA ASN A 228 -7.90 10.28 6.75
C ASN A 228 -8.35 9.15 5.81
N PHE A 229 -9.54 8.62 6.04
CA PHE A 229 -10.13 7.55 5.24
C PHE A 229 -11.27 8.12 4.40
N ASN A 230 -11.09 8.13 3.07
CA ASN A 230 -12.18 8.41 2.14
C ASN A 230 -12.54 7.18 1.29
N GLY A 231 -11.75 6.12 1.35
CA GLY A 231 -11.95 4.91 0.55
C GLY A 231 -12.59 3.78 1.34
N ASP A 232 -12.26 2.54 0.96
CA ASP A 232 -12.98 1.35 1.39
C ASP A 232 -12.13 0.46 2.30
N PHE A 233 -12.72 0.02 3.42
CA PHE A 233 -12.21 -1.09 4.20
C PHE A 233 -12.75 -2.41 3.66
N ALA A 234 -11.83 -3.30 3.30
CA ALA A 234 -12.15 -4.69 2.96
C ALA A 234 -11.76 -5.60 4.13
N LEU A 235 -12.74 -6.11 4.88
CA LEU A 235 -12.50 -6.99 6.02
C LEU A 235 -12.61 -8.47 5.59
N ASP A 236 -11.49 -9.20 5.57
CA ASP A 236 -11.50 -10.65 5.42
C ASP A 236 -11.79 -11.30 6.79
N LEU A 237 -13.04 -11.75 6.96
CA LEU A 237 -13.54 -12.39 8.17
C LEU A 237 -13.39 -13.92 8.16
N SER A 238 -12.76 -14.50 7.14
CA SER A 238 -12.67 -15.97 7.00
C SER A 238 -11.93 -16.66 8.15
N GLY A 239 -11.04 -15.94 8.84
CA GLY A 239 -10.32 -16.38 10.03
C GLY A 239 -10.88 -15.84 11.35
N ALA A 240 -11.95 -15.03 11.32
CA ALA A 240 -12.45 -14.31 12.48
C ALA A 240 -13.15 -15.23 13.47
N SER A 241 -12.96 -14.98 14.77
CA SER A 241 -13.82 -15.57 15.80
C SER A 241 -15.21 -14.94 15.74
N SER A 242 -16.23 -15.68 16.17
CA SER A 242 -17.62 -15.22 16.29
C SER A 242 -18.11 -15.24 17.74
N THR A 243 -17.19 -15.24 18.71
CA THR A 243 -17.57 -15.25 20.14
C THR A 243 -17.93 -13.83 20.57
N PRO A 244 -19.12 -13.59 21.16
CA PRO A 244 -19.49 -12.26 21.62
C PRO A 244 -18.47 -11.68 22.60
N GLY A 245 -18.07 -10.43 22.38
CA GLY A 245 -17.05 -9.72 23.12
C GLY A 245 -15.64 -9.77 22.50
N ASP A 246 -15.40 -10.63 21.52
CA ASP A 246 -14.14 -10.62 20.79
C ASP A 246 -13.97 -9.30 20.03
N THR A 247 -12.74 -8.77 20.04
CA THR A 247 -12.41 -7.44 19.52
C THR A 247 -11.09 -7.45 18.75
N TRP A 248 -11.00 -6.63 17.70
CA TRP A 248 -9.81 -6.37 16.91
C TRP A 248 -9.61 -4.86 16.78
N ASN A 249 -8.39 -4.38 17.04
CA ASN A 249 -8.07 -2.96 16.91
C ASN A 249 -7.50 -2.71 15.51
N LEU A 250 -8.33 -2.19 14.61
CA LEU A 250 -7.97 -2.00 13.21
C LEU A 250 -7.23 -0.67 13.01
N VAL A 251 -7.72 0.39 13.66
CA VAL A 251 -7.17 1.73 13.59
C VAL A 251 -6.86 2.24 14.99
N THR A 252 -5.57 2.49 15.25
CA THR A 252 -5.05 3.04 16.51
C THR A 252 -4.09 4.20 16.24
N ALA A 253 -4.39 4.98 15.21
CA ALA A 253 -3.67 6.21 14.88
C ALA A 253 -3.95 7.31 15.92
N GLY A 254 -3.02 8.26 16.08
CA GLY A 254 -3.18 9.38 17.01
C GLY A 254 -4.37 10.29 16.66
N SER A 255 -4.70 10.35 15.37
CA SER A 255 -5.95 10.94 14.88
C SER A 255 -6.40 10.18 13.63
N ALA A 256 -7.64 9.71 13.63
CA ALA A 256 -8.30 9.11 12.48
C ALA A 256 -9.56 9.93 12.15
N THR A 257 -9.77 10.20 10.86
CA THR A 257 -11.00 10.80 10.36
C THR A 257 -11.56 9.97 9.23
N TYR A 258 -12.87 9.79 9.22
CA TYR A 258 -13.61 9.07 8.20
C TYR A 258 -14.44 10.10 7.42
N GLY A 259 -14.20 10.14 6.11
CA GLY A 259 -14.83 11.07 5.19
C GLY A 259 -16.20 10.59 4.74
N SER A 260 -16.94 11.46 4.05
CA SER A 260 -18.30 11.14 3.58
C SER A 260 -18.40 10.03 2.52
N THR A 261 -17.27 9.65 1.93
CA THR A 261 -17.16 8.57 0.94
C THR A 261 -16.59 7.29 1.53
N PHE A 262 -16.20 7.30 2.81
CA PHE A 262 -15.70 6.11 3.49
C PHE A 262 -16.75 4.99 3.47
N THR A 263 -16.32 3.77 3.20
CA THR A 263 -17.18 2.60 3.35
C THR A 263 -16.46 1.41 3.99
N VAL A 264 -17.25 0.50 4.57
CA VAL A 264 -16.79 -0.84 4.96
C VAL A 264 -17.47 -1.87 4.07
N ALA A 265 -16.69 -2.49 3.18
CA ALA A 265 -17.20 -3.42 2.17
C ALA A 265 -17.92 -4.61 2.82
N GLY A 266 -19.18 -4.83 2.42
CA GLY A 266 -20.02 -5.90 2.95
C GLY A 266 -20.67 -5.62 4.31
N PHE A 267 -20.52 -4.39 4.83
CA PHE A 267 -21.20 -3.92 6.03
C PHE A 267 -22.28 -2.89 5.68
N THR A 268 -23.26 -2.72 6.57
CA THR A 268 -24.30 -1.69 6.50
C THR A 268 -23.97 -0.56 7.45
N ASP A 269 -23.91 0.67 6.94
CA ASP A 269 -23.83 1.89 7.75
C ASP A 269 -25.13 2.11 8.53
N ASN A 270 -25.02 2.26 9.85
CA ASN A 270 -26.14 2.50 10.74
C ASN A 270 -26.46 4.01 10.89
N GLY A 271 -25.63 4.90 10.37
CA GLY A 271 -25.77 6.35 10.45
C GLY A 271 -25.36 6.95 11.81
N ASP A 272 -24.63 6.20 12.63
CA ASP A 272 -24.15 6.58 13.95
C ASP A 272 -22.66 6.23 14.17
N ASP A 273 -21.86 6.33 13.10
CA ASP A 273 -20.43 6.01 13.06
C ASP A 273 -20.14 4.51 13.28
N THR A 274 -21.17 3.65 13.14
CA THR A 274 -21.03 2.19 13.23
C THR A 274 -21.50 1.48 11.96
N TRP A 275 -20.79 0.40 11.63
CA TRP A 275 -21.03 -0.45 10.48
C TRP A 275 -21.30 -1.87 10.94
N THR A 276 -22.33 -2.53 10.41
CA THR A 276 -22.74 -3.89 10.83
C THR A 276 -22.70 -4.93 9.71
N SER A 277 -22.24 -6.15 10.03
CA SER A 277 -22.38 -7.33 9.17
C SER A 277 -22.52 -8.58 10.03
N GLY A 278 -23.73 -9.15 10.09
CA GLY A 278 -24.03 -10.24 11.04
C GLY A 278 -23.80 -9.79 12.49
N ASP A 279 -22.97 -10.53 13.22
CA ASP A 279 -22.61 -10.23 14.61
C ASP A 279 -21.45 -9.21 14.73
N TYR A 280 -20.84 -8.82 13.61
CA TYR A 280 -19.69 -7.92 13.60
C TYR A 280 -20.11 -6.46 13.52
N VAL A 281 -19.51 -5.63 14.38
CA VAL A 281 -19.67 -4.17 14.41
C VAL A 281 -18.31 -3.51 14.31
N PHE A 282 -18.10 -2.71 13.27
CA PHE A 282 -16.99 -1.76 13.21
C PHE A 282 -17.46 -0.40 13.71
N ASP A 283 -16.67 0.23 14.57
CA ASP A 283 -16.96 1.54 15.18
C ASP A 283 -15.85 2.52 14.81
N GLU A 284 -16.18 3.56 14.05
CA GLU A 284 -15.23 4.58 13.59
C GLU A 284 -14.62 5.37 14.75
N SER A 285 -15.36 5.57 15.84
CA SER A 285 -14.91 6.35 16.99
C SER A 285 -13.78 5.66 17.77
N THR A 286 -13.79 4.33 17.78
CA THR A 286 -12.77 3.51 18.45
C THR A 286 -11.76 2.91 17.47
N GLY A 287 -12.11 2.80 16.19
CA GLY A 287 -11.31 2.12 15.17
C GLY A 287 -11.27 0.60 15.36
N SER A 288 -12.25 0.02 16.06
CA SER A 288 -12.28 -1.39 16.44
C SER A 288 -13.42 -2.15 15.78
N LEU A 289 -13.16 -3.41 15.45
CA LEU A 289 -14.17 -4.39 15.07
C LEU A 289 -14.50 -5.24 16.30
N THR A 290 -15.79 -5.46 16.59
CA THR A 290 -16.25 -6.24 17.74
C THR A 290 -17.32 -7.23 17.34
N VAL A 291 -17.41 -8.36 18.06
CA VAL A 291 -18.55 -9.28 17.97
C VAL A 291 -19.56 -8.92 19.04
N ILE A 292 -20.79 -8.59 18.66
CA ILE A 292 -21.90 -8.35 19.59
C ILE A 292 -22.84 -9.56 19.64
N PRO A 293 -23.54 -9.80 20.77
CA PRO A 293 -24.58 -10.83 20.80
C PRO A 293 -25.73 -10.48 19.86
N GLU A 294 -26.26 -11.46 19.13
CA GLU A 294 -27.49 -11.26 18.35
C GLU A 294 -28.61 -10.68 19.24
N PRO A 295 -29.30 -9.61 18.80
CA PRO A 295 -30.36 -8.97 19.60
C PRO A 295 -31.59 -9.86 19.89
N SER A 296 -31.66 -11.08 19.35
CA SER A 296 -32.85 -11.95 19.37
C SER A 296 -32.99 -12.85 20.60
N THR A 297 -31.89 -13.29 21.23
CA THR A 297 -31.95 -14.39 22.22
C THR A 297 -32.34 -13.93 23.63
N ALA A 298 -31.94 -12.72 24.02
CA ALA A 298 -32.28 -12.16 25.33
C ALA A 298 -33.78 -11.87 25.47
N LEU A 299 -34.43 -11.40 24.40
CA LEU A 299 -35.86 -11.03 24.42
C LEU A 299 -36.78 -12.27 24.36
N LEU A 300 -36.42 -13.29 23.57
CA LEU A 300 -37.20 -14.53 23.50
C LEU A 300 -37.08 -15.39 24.78
N GLY A 301 -35.91 -15.39 25.43
CA GLY A 301 -35.70 -16.03 26.74
C GLY A 301 -36.57 -15.41 27.83
N GLY A 302 -36.70 -14.08 27.84
CA GLY A 302 -37.60 -13.36 28.74
C GLY A 302 -39.08 -13.69 28.51
N LEU A 303 -39.53 -13.73 27.26
CA LEU A 303 -40.92 -14.06 26.91
C LEU A 303 -41.30 -15.52 27.20
N SER A 304 -40.37 -16.46 27.04
CA SER A 304 -40.60 -17.87 27.37
C SER A 304 -40.65 -18.12 28.88
N LEU A 305 -39.85 -17.40 29.68
CA LEU A 305 -39.96 -17.38 31.14
C LEU A 305 -41.29 -16.77 31.62
N LEU A 306 -41.75 -15.68 31.00
CA LEU A 306 -43.07 -15.10 31.29
C LEU A 306 -44.23 -16.04 30.88
N ALA A 307 -44.11 -16.77 29.77
CA ALA A 307 -45.09 -17.77 29.36
C ALA A 307 -45.15 -18.97 30.32
N LEU A 308 -44.02 -19.41 30.87
CA LEU A 308 -43.94 -20.45 31.91
C LEU A 308 -44.52 -19.99 33.25
N LEU A 309 -44.33 -18.71 33.62
CA LEU A 309 -44.94 -18.13 34.83
C LEU A 309 -46.45 -17.92 34.70
N ARG A 310 -46.98 -17.73 33.48
CA ARG A 310 -48.42 -17.58 33.23
C ARG A 310 -49.19 -18.91 33.27
N ARG A 311 -48.53 -20.06 33.10
CA ARG A 311 -49.15 -21.40 33.14
C ARG A 311 -49.31 -21.97 34.55
N ARG A 312 -48.84 -21.27 35.58
CA ARG A 312 -48.91 -21.67 37.00
C ARG A 312 -49.95 -20.90 37.83
N ARG A 313 -50.90 -20.21 37.19
CA ARG A 313 -52.08 -19.65 37.86
C ARG A 313 -53.35 -20.30 37.35
#